data_AF-A0A1W1DPV7-F1
#
_entry.id   AF-A0A1W1DPV7-F1
#
_cell.length_a   1.000
_cell.length_b   1.000
_cell.length_c   1.000
_cell.angle_alpha   90.00
_cell.angle_beta   90.00
_cell.angle_gamma   90.00
#
_symmetry.space_group_name_H-M   'P 1'
#
loop_
_entity.id
_entity.type
_entity.pdbx_description
1 polymer ?
#
loop_
_entity_poly.entity_id
_entity_poly.type
_entity_poly.pdbx_seq_one_letter_code
_entity_poly.pdbx_strand_id
1 'polypeptide(L)'
;MAGGKPIGLTFIPHLVPMIRGMESTIYVDLLDTDVDVQSTLEAAYKDEHFVTVLSAGIVPETRNVKSSNFCQIAAQKTVGGKLVVTSVIDNLIKGAAGQAIQNMNIMFDIDEGLGLEQIGLLP
;
A
#
# COMPACT_ATOMS: atom_id res chain seq x y z
N MET A 1 -0.87 17.78 -6.24
CA MET A 1 -0.59 18.00 -7.67
C MET A 1 0.12 16.78 -8.20
N ALA A 2 -0.33 16.18 -9.30
CA ALA A 2 0.41 15.12 -10.00
C ALA A 2 0.87 15.74 -11.32
N GLY A 3 2.19 15.81 -11.55
CA GLY A 3 2.75 16.51 -12.72
C GLY A 3 2.28 17.97 -12.85
N GLY A 4 2.05 18.67 -11.73
CA GLY A 4 1.62 20.08 -11.76
C GLY A 4 0.14 20.32 -12.09
N LYS A 5 -0.72 19.29 -12.10
CA LYS A 5 -2.17 19.44 -12.30
C LYS A 5 -2.97 19.20 -11.01
N PRO A 6 -4.12 19.89 -10.81
CA PRO A 6 -5.04 19.59 -9.72
C PRO A 6 -5.51 18.13 -9.78
N ILE A 7 -5.58 17.48 -8.62
CA ILE A 7 -6.06 16.09 -8.50
C ILE A 7 -7.46 16.14 -7.90
N GLY A 8 -8.46 15.64 -8.64
CA GLY A 8 -9.78 15.37 -8.07
C GLY A 8 -9.75 14.05 -7.30
N LEU A 9 -10.21 14.06 -6.05
CA LEU A 9 -10.28 12.88 -5.18
C LEU A 9 -11.68 12.74 -4.60
N THR A 10 -12.30 11.59 -4.84
CA THR A 10 -13.48 11.15 -4.09
C THR A 10 -13.04 10.09 -3.11
N PHE A 11 -13.18 10.36 -1.81
CA PHE A 11 -12.80 9.44 -0.74
C PHE A 11 -14.05 8.98 0.01
N ILE A 12 -14.28 7.66 0.01
CA ILE A 12 -15.45 7.05 0.66
C ILE A 12 -14.97 5.94 1.60
N PRO A 13 -14.88 6.22 2.92
CA PRO A 13 -14.51 5.22 3.90
C PRO A 13 -15.69 4.31 4.23
N HIS A 14 -15.41 3.05 4.54
CA HIS A 14 -16.40 2.09 5.02
C HIS A 14 -15.90 1.45 6.32
N LEU A 15 -16.73 1.45 7.36
CA LEU A 15 -16.44 0.73 8.59
C LEU A 15 -16.86 -0.74 8.41
N VAL A 16 -15.92 -1.66 8.63
CA VAL A 16 -16.11 -3.10 8.46
C VAL A 16 -15.99 -3.76 9.85
N PRO A 17 -16.75 -4.84 10.16
CA PRO A 17 -16.67 -5.52 11.46
C PRO A 17 -15.38 -6.35 11.61
N MET A 18 -14.24 -5.66 11.71
CA MET A 18 -12.91 -6.22 11.94
C MET A 18 -12.14 -5.36 12.95
N ILE A 19 -11.27 -5.99 13.74
CA ILE A 19 -10.51 -5.31 14.81
C ILE A 19 -9.37 -4.46 14.23
N ARG A 20 -8.72 -4.94 13.17
CA ARG A 20 -7.57 -4.29 12.52
C ARG A 20 -7.55 -4.58 11.03
N GLY A 21 -6.90 -3.68 10.31
CA GLY A 21 -6.72 -3.73 8.88
C GLY A 21 -7.33 -2.51 8.20
N MET A 22 -6.69 -2.06 7.13
CA MET A 22 -7.26 -1.11 6.20
C MET A 22 -6.96 -1.58 4.80
N GLU A 23 -7.98 -1.61 3.96
CA GLU A 23 -7.86 -1.83 2.51
C GLU A 23 -8.31 -0.57 1.80
N SER A 24 -7.50 -0.11 0.85
CA SER A 24 -7.86 0.99 -0.05
C SER A 24 -7.98 0.46 -1.47
N THR A 25 -9.14 0.66 -2.08
CA THR A 25 -9.41 0.35 -3.48
C THR A 25 -9.49 1.65 -4.27
N ILE A 26 -8.49 1.90 -5.10
CA ILE A 26 -8.26 3.17 -5.77
C ILE A 26 -8.51 3.00 -7.26
N TYR A 27 -9.51 3.70 -7.78
CA TYR A 27 -9.83 3.70 -9.20
C TYR A 27 -9.18 4.91 -9.87
N VAL A 28 -8.41 4.66 -10.93
CA VAL A 28 -7.77 5.73 -11.71
C VAL A 28 -7.99 5.52 -13.21
N ASP A 29 -8.17 6.63 -13.92
CA ASP A 29 -8.17 6.65 -15.38
C ASP A 29 -6.73 6.78 -15.87
N LEU A 30 -6.30 5.81 -16.68
CA LEU A 30 -4.98 5.84 -17.30
C LEU A 30 -4.98 6.84 -18.46
N LEU A 31 -3.93 7.66 -18.53
CA LEU A 31 -3.70 8.52 -19.71
C LEU A 31 -3.22 7.71 -20.91
N ASP A 32 -2.47 6.64 -20.64
CA ASP A 32 -2.00 5.65 -21.60
C ASP A 32 -2.39 4.26 -21.09
N THR A 33 -3.27 3.58 -21.83
CA THR A 33 -3.76 2.26 -21.46
C THR A 33 -2.77 1.14 -21.71
N ASP A 34 -1.73 1.37 -22.51
CA ASP A 34 -0.72 0.37 -22.86
C ASP A 34 0.44 0.35 -21.86
N VAL A 35 0.50 1.32 -20.94
CA VAL A 35 1.51 1.38 -19.89
C VAL A 35 1.57 0.08 -19.08
N ASP A 36 2.80 -0.38 -18.84
CA ASP A 36 3.08 -1.49 -17.95
C ASP A 36 3.07 -1.00 -16.49
N VAL A 37 1.87 -1.03 -15.91
CA VAL A 37 1.63 -0.60 -14.53
C VAL A 37 2.40 -1.48 -13.53
N GLN A 38 2.50 -2.78 -13.80
CA GLN A 38 3.15 -3.72 -12.89
C GLN A 38 4.63 -3.34 -12.74
N SER A 39 5.35 -3.29 -13.86
CA SER A 39 6.77 -2.92 -13.86
C SER A 39 7.01 -1.51 -13.30
N THR A 40 6.08 -0.58 -13.54
CA THR A 40 6.15 0.78 -13.00
C THR A 40 6.08 0.79 -11.46
N LEU A 41 5.14 0.04 -10.87
CA LEU A 41 5.00 -0.06 -9.42
C LEU A 41 6.17 -0.82 -8.79
N GLU A 42 6.57 -1.95 -9.39
CA GLU A 42 7.71 -2.74 -8.93
C GLU A 42 8.99 -1.89 -8.93
N ALA A 43 9.24 -1.12 -10.00
CA ALA A 43 10.39 -0.23 -10.07
C ALA A 43 10.33 0.91 -9.04
N ALA A 44 9.13 1.43 -8.74
CA ALA A 44 8.94 2.51 -7.77
C ALA A 44 9.21 2.05 -6.32
N TYR A 45 8.88 0.79 -5.99
CA TYR A 45 9.01 0.25 -4.63
C TYR A 45 10.12 -0.80 -4.49
N LYS A 46 11.00 -0.96 -5.48
CA LYS A 46 12.05 -2.00 -5.48
C LYS A 46 13.02 -1.93 -4.29
N ASP A 47 13.26 -0.73 -3.79
CA ASP A 47 14.20 -0.46 -2.69
C ASP A 47 13.46 -0.16 -1.37
N GLU A 48 12.13 -0.32 -1.36
CA GLU A 48 11.27 0.01 -0.21
C GLU A 48 11.03 -1.21 0.65
N HIS A 49 11.71 -1.28 1.80
CA HIS A 49 11.71 -2.45 2.68
C HIS A 49 10.32 -2.88 3.14
N PHE A 50 9.45 -1.91 3.45
CA PHE A 50 8.10 -2.18 3.99
C PHE A 50 7.00 -2.27 2.93
N VAL A 51 7.32 -2.19 1.64
CA VAL A 51 6.31 -2.22 0.58
C VAL A 51 6.55 -3.41 -0.33
N THR A 52 5.54 -4.25 -0.47
CA THR A 52 5.56 -5.37 -1.42
C THR A 52 4.54 -5.12 -2.53
N VAL A 53 5.02 -4.98 -3.76
CA VAL A 53 4.16 -5.05 -4.94
C VAL A 53 3.94 -6.53 -5.26
N LEU A 54 2.69 -6.98 -5.14
CA LEU A 54 2.32 -8.37 -5.40
C LEU A 54 2.36 -8.66 -6.90
N SER A 55 2.70 -9.90 -7.25
CA SER A 55 2.69 -10.35 -8.63
C SER A 55 1.29 -10.22 -9.24
N ALA A 56 1.25 -9.99 -10.56
CA ALA A 56 0.00 -9.84 -11.29
C ALA A 56 -0.97 -11.01 -11.03
N GLY A 57 -2.24 -10.67 -10.75
CA GLY A 57 -3.30 -11.64 -10.43
C GLY A 57 -3.42 -12.01 -8.95
N ILE A 58 -2.48 -11.61 -8.10
CA ILE A 58 -2.58 -11.76 -6.64
C ILE A 58 -3.26 -10.52 -6.05
N VAL A 59 -4.24 -10.73 -5.18
CA VAL A 59 -4.91 -9.66 -4.44
C VAL A 59 -4.40 -9.61 -3.00
N PRO A 60 -4.16 -8.41 -2.45
CA PRO A 60 -3.73 -8.26 -1.07
C PRO A 60 -4.91 -8.53 -0.13
N GLU A 61 -4.60 -8.98 1.08
CA GLU A 61 -5.60 -9.22 2.12
C GLU A 61 -5.12 -8.60 3.43
N THR A 62 -6.01 -7.92 4.15
CA THR A 62 -5.65 -7.21 5.41
C THR A 62 -5.04 -8.13 6.46
N ARG A 63 -5.39 -9.42 6.47
CA ARG A 63 -4.80 -10.42 7.39
C ARG A 63 -3.31 -10.67 7.14
N ASN A 64 -2.81 -10.50 5.91
CA ASN A 64 -1.41 -10.77 5.56
C ASN A 64 -0.46 -9.77 6.21
N VAL A 65 -0.94 -8.57 6.51
CA VAL A 65 -0.15 -7.46 7.06
C VAL A 65 -0.50 -7.15 8.53
N LYS A 66 -1.41 -7.94 9.14
CA LYS A 66 -1.89 -7.72 10.50
C LYS A 66 -0.74 -7.72 11.51
N SER A 67 -0.70 -6.71 12.37
CA SER A 67 0.34 -6.49 13.37
C SER A 67 1.76 -6.33 12.80
N SER A 68 1.89 -6.00 11.52
CA SER A 68 3.18 -5.77 10.85
C SER A 68 3.27 -4.33 10.32
N ASN A 69 4.49 -3.88 10.05
CA ASN A 69 4.73 -2.59 9.41
C ASN A 69 4.68 -2.65 7.87
N PHE A 70 4.31 -3.79 7.29
CA PHE A 70 4.28 -3.99 5.85
C PHE A 70 3.01 -3.43 5.20
N CYS A 71 3.17 -3.01 3.94
CA CYS A 71 2.13 -2.66 3.00
C CYS A 71 2.20 -3.61 1.81
N GLN A 72 1.07 -4.17 1.39
CA GLN A 72 0.98 -4.90 0.13
C GLN A 72 0.16 -4.12 -0.87
N ILE A 73 0.66 -4.01 -2.11
CA ILE A 73 0.01 -3.31 -3.22
C ILE A 73 -0.21 -4.29 -4.37
N ALA A 74 -1.38 -4.23 -5.00
CA ALA A 74 -1.64 -4.88 -6.28
C ALA A 74 -2.31 -3.91 -7.24
N ALA A 75 -2.17 -4.18 -8.53
CA ALA A 75 -2.74 -3.38 -9.60
C ALA A 75 -3.35 -4.28 -10.67
N GLN A 76 -4.54 -3.92 -11.14
CA GLN A 76 -5.22 -4.65 -12.22
C GLN A 76 -6.04 -3.72 -13.10
N LYS A 77 -6.03 -3.96 -14.42
CA LYS A 77 -6.89 -3.25 -15.36
C LYS A 77 -8.27 -3.91 -15.38
N THR A 78 -9.32 -3.13 -15.19
CA THR A 78 -10.70 -3.59 -15.33
C THR A 78 -11.05 -3.82 -16.79
N VAL A 79 -12.11 -4.59 -17.04
CA VAL A 79 -12.67 -4.78 -18.39
C VAL A 79 -13.08 -3.44 -19.03
N GLY A 80 -13.48 -2.45 -18.21
CA GLY A 80 -13.84 -1.10 -18.65
C GLY A 80 -12.66 -0.13 -18.81
N GLY A 81 -11.41 -0.61 -18.76
CA GLY A 81 -10.21 0.19 -19.01
C GLY A 81 -9.69 1.04 -17.84
N LYS A 82 -10.40 1.08 -16.71
CA LYS A 82 -9.90 1.72 -15.48
C LYS A 82 -8.81 0.85 -14.85
N LEU A 83 -7.80 1.50 -14.28
CA LEU A 83 -6.84 0.84 -13.39
C LEU A 83 -7.43 0.82 -11.97
N VAL A 84 -7.38 -0.34 -11.34
CA VAL A 84 -7.68 -0.52 -9.92
C VAL A 84 -6.38 -0.83 -9.21
N VAL A 85 -6.00 0.02 -8.27
CA VAL A 85 -4.90 -0.22 -7.34
C VAL A 85 -5.51 -0.57 -5.99
N THR A 86 -5.12 -1.72 -5.43
CA THR A 86 -5.52 -2.12 -4.08
C THR A 86 -4.30 -2.09 -3.19
N SER A 87 -4.42 -1.53 -1.99
CA SER A 87 -3.38 -1.59 -0.96
C SER A 87 -3.94 -2.01 0.38
N VAL A 88 -3.19 -2.82 1.13
CA VAL A 88 -3.54 -3.20 2.50
C VAL A 88 -2.43 -2.88 3.48
N ILE A 89 -2.83 -2.42 4.68
CA ILE A 89 -1.95 -2.17 5.83
C ILE A 89 -2.63 -2.61 7.12
N ASP A 90 -1.86 -2.83 8.19
CA ASP A 90 -2.40 -2.71 9.55
C ASP A 90 -2.56 -1.23 9.89
N ASN A 91 -3.79 -0.81 10.18
CA ASN A 91 -4.14 0.59 10.43
C ASN A 91 -3.56 1.16 11.73
N LEU A 92 -3.14 0.31 12.67
CA LEU A 92 -2.53 0.73 13.94
C LEU A 92 -1.01 0.64 13.91
N ILE A 93 -0.43 -0.22 13.07
CA ILE A 93 1.03 -0.31 12.87
C ILE A 93 1.45 0.61 11.73
N LYS A 94 1.47 0.14 10.48
CA LYS A 94 1.89 0.96 9.33
C LYS A 94 1.00 2.19 9.11
N GLY A 95 -0.27 2.13 9.53
CA GLY A 95 -1.18 3.27 9.49
C GLY A 95 -1.00 4.29 10.63
N ALA A 96 -0.26 3.96 11.69
CA ALA A 96 -0.09 4.84 12.86
C ALA A 96 1.26 4.63 13.58
N ALA A 97 1.30 3.76 14.60
CA ALA A 97 2.42 3.69 15.55
C ALA A 97 3.71 3.14 14.92
N GLY A 98 3.61 2.15 14.03
CA GLY A 98 4.76 1.60 13.30
C GLY A 98 5.40 2.66 12.40
N GLN A 99 4.58 3.43 11.69
CA GLN A 99 5.07 4.56 10.89
C GLN A 99 5.71 5.66 11.74
N ALA A 100 5.20 5.91 12.96
CA ALA A 100 5.82 6.86 13.88
C ALA A 100 7.21 6.40 14.33
N ILE A 101 7.39 5.11 14.62
CA ILE A 101 8.70 4.52 14.94
C ILE A 101 9.63 4.54 13.73
N GLN A 102 9.13 4.24 12.52
CA GLN A 102 9.90 4.30 11.29
C GLN A 102 10.44 5.73 11.05
N ASN A 103 9.58 6.74 11.20
CA ASN A 103 9.98 8.15 11.13
C ASN A 103 11.02 8.51 12.22
N MET A 104 10.83 8.03 13.44
CA MET A 104 11.79 8.25 14.52
C MET A 104 13.15 7.64 14.18
N ASN A 105 13.19 6.40 13.68
CA ASN A 105 14.43 5.75 13.28
C ASN A 105 15.20 6.62 12.27
N ILE A 106 14.52 7.08 11.21
CA ILE A 106 15.09 7.99 10.20
C ILE A 106 15.60 9.29 10.84
N MET A 107 14.81 9.92 11.71
CA MET A 107 15.18 11.20 12.35
C MET A 107 16.43 11.11 13.24
N PHE A 108 16.73 9.94 13.77
CA PHE A 108 17.86 9.69 14.66
C PHE A 108 19.01 8.92 13.97
N ASP A 109 19.01 8.82 12.64
CA ASP A 109 20.00 8.06 11.85
C ASP A 109 20.14 6.60 12.31
N ILE A 110 19.03 6.00 12.73
CA ILE A 110 18.92 4.58 13.09
C ILE A 110 18.39 3.81 11.87
N ASP A 111 18.74 2.53 11.76
CA ASP A 111 18.14 1.63 10.77
C ASP A 111 16.61 1.75 10.74
N GLU A 112 16.06 2.07 9.56
CA GLU A 112 14.64 2.36 9.37
C GLU A 112 13.75 1.19 9.82
N GLY A 113 14.24 -0.04 9.65
CA GLY A 113 13.55 -1.28 9.99
C GLY A 113 13.62 -1.66 11.48
N LEU A 114 14.44 -0.98 12.27
CA LEU A 114 14.70 -1.36 13.66
C LEU A 114 13.41 -1.38 14.49
N GLY A 115 13.09 -2.56 15.03
CA GLY A 115 11.92 -2.80 15.87
C GLY A 115 10.61 -3.00 15.10
N LEU A 116 10.65 -3.08 13.76
CA LEU A 116 9.48 -3.11 12.88
C LEU A 116 9.42 -4.34 11.95
N GLU A 117 10.35 -5.29 12.12
CA GLU A 117 10.47 -6.54 11.34
C GLU A 117 9.45 -7.63 11.72
N GLN A 118 8.40 -7.29 12.50
CA GLN A 118 7.40 -8.31 12.84
C GLN A 118 6.63 -8.71 11.58
N ILE A 119 6.62 -10.00 11.26
CA ILE A 119 5.78 -10.54 10.19
C ILE A 119 4.31 -10.60 10.61
N GLY A 120 3.42 -10.60 9.62
CA GLY A 120 1.98 -10.66 9.84
C GLY A 120 1.57 -11.84 10.73
N LEU A 121 0.80 -11.55 11.80
CA LEU A 121 0.28 -12.59 12.68
C LEU A 121 -1.01 -13.16 12.12
N LEU A 122 -0.90 -14.31 11.47
CA LEU A 122 -2.03 -15.14 11.06
C LEU A 122 -2.52 -15.98 12.25
N PRO A 123 -3.83 -16.28 12.36
CA PRO A 123 -4.26 -17.49 13.05
C PRO A 123 -3.77 -18.75 12.31
#